data_AF-A0A7J2RGI8-F1
#
_entry.id   AF-A0A7J2RGI8-F1
#
_cell.length_a   1.000
_cell.length_b   1.000
_cell.length_c   1.000
_cell.angle_alpha   90.00
_cell.angle_beta   90.00
_cell.angle_gamma   90.00
#
_symmetry.space_group_name_H-M   'P 1'
#
loop_
_entity.id
_entity.type
_entity.pdbx_description
1 polymer ?
#
loop_
_entity_poly.entity_id
_entity_poly.type
_entity_poly.pdbx_seq_one_letter_code
_entity_poly.pdbx_strand_id
1 'polypeptide(L)'
;MNCAKPVANSHSFHSKKCNNFEFIIFWSKKVKELVKKINDTTSHAHATHHDLLVKFVNNEHLGGTGELNNKKRVKGSKHDDLTTSSDVIEFKFRSDRLKSLPAVLKNRETIFKRNDYIYFSYFLERGYKDKTKILKTQNCLYYLIVVIFSREKEPLNLKELLNEVRKEEMEFTKKVAQKSDIDLDEEEFYAVGNMIKIRDLERELEEKDKKLEEKDKEIERLKAQLKTK
;
A
#
# COMPACT_ATOMS: atom_id res chain seq x y z
N MET A 1 33.38 -29.52 6.94
CA MET A 1 32.29 -28.91 7.73
C MET A 1 32.01 -27.53 7.12
N ASN A 2 30.97 -27.43 6.29
CA ASN A 2 30.61 -26.17 5.65
C ASN A 2 29.63 -25.43 6.56
N CYS A 3 30.11 -24.40 7.24
CA CYS A 3 29.23 -23.44 7.92
C CYS A 3 28.49 -22.63 6.85
N ALA A 4 27.25 -23.04 6.57
CA ALA A 4 26.32 -22.21 5.82
C ALA A 4 26.12 -20.90 6.57
N LYS A 5 26.42 -19.77 5.91
CA LYS A 5 26.06 -18.44 6.40
C LYS A 5 24.53 -18.41 6.62
N PRO A 6 24.02 -17.80 7.70
CA PRO A 6 22.59 -17.62 7.85
C PRO A 6 22.11 -16.75 6.68
N VAL A 7 21.27 -17.32 5.83
CA VAL A 7 20.48 -16.57 4.86
C VAL A 7 19.64 -15.62 5.71
N ALA A 8 19.95 -14.33 5.69
CA ALA A 8 19.11 -13.33 6.32
C ALA A 8 17.72 -13.49 5.71
N ASN A 9 16.74 -13.93 6.50
CA ASN A 9 15.33 -13.84 6.15
C ASN A 9 15.07 -12.35 5.90
N SER A 10 15.13 -11.92 4.63
CA SER A 10 14.80 -10.57 4.24
C SER A 10 13.33 -10.39 4.56
N HIS A 11 13.03 -9.71 5.66
CA HIS A 11 11.65 -9.45 6.03
C HIS A 11 11.01 -8.71 4.86
N SER A 12 9.81 -9.12 4.44
CA SER A 12 9.04 -8.51 3.35
C SER A 12 8.50 -7.11 3.71
N PHE A 13 8.93 -6.59 4.87
CA PHE A 13 8.53 -5.32 5.42
C PHE A 13 9.64 -4.72 6.31
N HIS A 14 9.49 -3.44 6.58
CA HIS A 14 10.28 -2.65 7.51
C HIS A 14 9.30 -2.20 8.59
N SER A 15 9.72 -2.26 9.84
CA SER A 15 8.95 -1.72 10.94
C SER A 15 9.71 -0.61 11.67
N LYS A 16 8.96 0.27 12.31
CA LYS A 16 9.47 1.31 13.19
C LYS A 16 8.54 1.42 14.39
N LYS A 17 9.04 1.03 15.56
CA LYS A 17 8.34 1.25 16.82
C LYS A 17 8.53 2.70 17.26
N CYS A 18 7.42 3.37 17.53
CA CYS A 18 7.35 4.68 18.15
C CYS A 18 6.74 4.54 19.55
N ASN A 19 6.71 5.63 20.31
CA ASN A 19 6.21 5.63 21.68
C ASN A 19 4.77 5.11 21.73
N ASN A 20 3.88 5.65 20.87
CA ASN A 20 2.44 5.41 20.94
C ASN A 20 1.84 4.57 19.81
N PHE A 21 2.66 4.22 18.82
CA PHE A 21 2.24 3.44 17.66
C PHE A 21 3.44 2.71 17.06
N GLU A 22 3.18 1.83 16.10
CA GLU A 22 4.20 1.20 15.28
C GLU A 22 3.85 1.39 13.82
N PHE A 23 4.85 1.71 13.00
CA PHE A 23 4.71 1.65 11.55
C PHE A 23 5.20 0.32 11.03
N ILE A 24 4.50 -0.19 10.02
CA ILE A 24 4.95 -1.25 9.14
C ILE A 24 4.79 -0.77 7.71
N ILE A 25 5.83 -0.94 6.90
CA ILE A 25 5.77 -0.70 5.46
C ILE A 25 6.12 -2.00 4.75
N PHE A 26 5.20 -2.46 3.91
CA PHE A 26 5.45 -3.53 2.95
C PHE A 26 5.78 -2.90 1.60
N TRP A 27 6.77 -3.48 0.92
CA TRP A 27 7.08 -3.23 -0.49
C TRP A 27 7.39 -4.58 -1.15
N SER A 28 7.69 -4.58 -2.45
CA SER A 28 8.03 -5.73 -3.31
C SER A 28 6.92 -6.19 -4.26
N LYS A 29 7.28 -7.21 -5.07
CA LYS A 29 6.39 -7.94 -5.97
C LYS A 29 5.10 -8.42 -5.29
N LYS A 30 5.15 -8.79 -4.00
CA LYS A 30 3.96 -9.25 -3.27
C LYS A 30 2.91 -8.14 -3.12
N VAL A 31 3.33 -6.91 -2.81
CA VAL A 31 2.43 -5.76 -2.73
C VAL A 31 1.85 -5.44 -4.11
N LYS A 32 2.66 -5.54 -5.16
CA LYS A 32 2.20 -5.39 -6.54
C LYS A 32 1.14 -6.42 -6.92
N GLU A 33 1.34 -7.68 -6.56
CA GLU A 33 0.37 -8.75 -6.79
C GLU A 33 -0.93 -8.54 -6.00
N LEU A 34 -0.84 -8.03 -4.77
CA LEU A 34 -2.02 -7.64 -3.99
C LEU A 34 -2.82 -6.54 -4.69
N VAL A 35 -2.15 -5.47 -5.12
CA VAL A 35 -2.80 -4.38 -5.89
C VAL A 35 -3.45 -4.96 -7.14
N LYS A 36 -2.74 -5.80 -7.92
CA LYS A 36 -3.31 -6.44 -9.11
C LYS A 36 -4.56 -7.27 -8.77
N LYS A 37 -4.54 -8.07 -7.71
CA LYS A 37 -5.71 -8.86 -7.27
C LYS A 37 -6.90 -8.00 -6.89
N ILE A 38 -6.65 -6.87 -6.22
CA ILE A 38 -7.71 -5.89 -5.91
C ILE A 38 -8.33 -5.37 -7.22
N ASN A 39 -7.52 -5.13 -8.26
CA ASN A 39 -8.00 -4.60 -9.55
C ASN A 39 -8.79 -5.63 -10.36
N ASP A 40 -8.30 -6.86 -10.38
CA ASP A 40 -8.90 -7.96 -11.13
C ASP A 40 -10.24 -8.40 -10.50
N THR A 41 -10.55 -7.93 -9.29
CA THR A 41 -11.83 -8.19 -8.62
C THR A 41 -12.93 -7.37 -9.31
N THR A 42 -13.73 -8.01 -10.16
CA THR A 42 -14.87 -7.41 -10.89
C THR A 42 -15.94 -6.79 -9.99
N SER A 43 -15.98 -7.22 -8.73
CA SER A 43 -16.84 -6.68 -7.68
C SER A 43 -16.22 -5.42 -7.09
N HIS A 44 -16.85 -4.26 -7.30
CA HIS A 44 -16.50 -3.00 -6.61
C HIS A 44 -16.84 -3.04 -5.10
N ALA A 45 -17.10 -4.21 -4.52
CA ALA A 45 -17.45 -4.34 -3.12
C ALA A 45 -16.22 -4.07 -2.25
N HIS A 46 -16.25 -2.92 -1.58
CA HIS A 46 -15.26 -2.50 -0.57
C HIS A 46 -14.92 -3.61 0.44
N ALA A 47 -15.89 -4.48 0.79
CA ALA A 47 -15.69 -5.62 1.67
C ALA A 47 -14.69 -6.65 1.12
N THR A 48 -14.71 -6.91 -0.19
CA THR A 48 -13.81 -7.87 -0.84
C THR A 48 -12.36 -7.35 -0.83
N HIS A 49 -12.17 -6.07 -1.15
CA HIS A 49 -10.83 -5.44 -1.12
C HIS A 49 -10.26 -5.40 0.29
N HIS A 50 -11.12 -5.11 1.28
CA HIS A 50 -10.74 -5.14 2.68
C HIS A 50 -10.25 -6.54 3.11
N ASP A 51 -10.95 -7.61 2.73
CA ASP A 51 -10.53 -8.99 3.07
C ASP A 51 -9.20 -9.38 2.45
N LEU A 52 -8.95 -8.96 1.21
CA LEU A 52 -7.66 -9.20 0.55
C LEU A 52 -6.51 -8.54 1.32
N LEU A 53 -6.72 -7.32 1.84
CA LEU A 53 -5.73 -6.60 2.64
C LEU A 53 -5.52 -7.24 4.01
N VAL A 54 -6.59 -7.61 4.72
CA VAL A 54 -6.50 -8.28 6.01
C VAL A 54 -5.75 -9.60 5.87
N LYS A 55 -6.08 -10.41 4.85
CA LYS A 55 -5.36 -11.66 4.56
C LYS A 55 -3.88 -11.42 4.26
N PHE A 56 -3.57 -10.38 3.48
CA PHE A 56 -2.19 -10.04 3.18
C PHE A 56 -1.39 -9.71 4.44
N VAL A 57 -1.89 -8.80 5.29
CA VAL A 57 -1.20 -8.42 6.51
C VAL A 57 -1.12 -9.58 7.50
N ASN A 58 -2.17 -10.39 7.62
CA ASN A 58 -2.13 -11.59 8.45
C ASN A 58 -0.99 -12.54 8.02
N ASN A 59 -0.86 -12.80 6.72
CA ASN A 59 0.18 -13.69 6.22
C ASN A 59 1.58 -13.10 6.35
N GLU A 60 1.77 -11.83 5.96
CA GLU A 60 3.10 -11.23 5.87
C GLU A 60 3.63 -10.71 7.21
N HIS A 61 2.76 -10.32 8.14
CA HIS A 61 3.16 -9.78 9.44
C HIS A 61 2.89 -10.73 10.61
N LEU A 62 1.74 -11.43 10.62
CA LEU A 62 1.31 -12.29 11.73
C LEU A 62 1.56 -13.79 11.48
N GLY A 63 2.22 -14.14 10.37
CA GLY A 63 2.53 -15.53 10.01
C GLY A 63 1.31 -16.38 9.69
N GLY A 64 0.17 -15.77 9.35
CA GLY A 64 -1.08 -16.46 9.00
C GLY A 64 -1.83 -17.04 10.20
N THR A 65 -1.49 -16.63 11.42
CA THR A 65 -2.09 -17.15 12.66
C THR A 65 -3.45 -16.54 12.99
N GLY A 66 -3.82 -15.42 12.38
CA GLY A 66 -5.10 -14.77 12.60
C GLY A 66 -6.25 -15.43 11.84
N GLU A 67 -7.39 -15.56 12.50
CA GLU A 67 -8.64 -16.04 11.91
C GLU A 67 -9.51 -14.88 11.42
N LEU A 68 -9.90 -14.91 10.14
CA LEU A 68 -10.81 -13.92 9.57
C LEU A 68 -12.27 -14.35 9.78
N ASN A 69 -13.05 -13.55 10.49
CA ASN A 69 -14.44 -13.88 10.79
C ASN A 69 -15.42 -13.38 9.72
N ASN A 70 -15.33 -13.92 8.52
CA ASN A 70 -16.14 -13.48 7.36
C ASN A 70 -17.64 -13.81 7.51
N LYS A 71 -18.00 -14.76 8.38
CA LYS A 71 -19.37 -15.28 8.52
C LYS A 71 -20.34 -14.32 9.22
N LYS A 72 -19.84 -13.24 9.82
CA LYS A 72 -20.66 -12.30 10.60
C LYS A 72 -21.00 -11.00 9.88
N ARG A 73 -20.67 -10.82 8.59
CA ARG A 73 -20.93 -9.57 7.84
C ARG A 73 -22.40 -9.38 7.46
N VAL A 74 -23.28 -9.30 8.45
CA VAL A 74 -24.66 -8.81 8.29
C VAL A 74 -24.64 -7.28 8.41
N LYS A 75 -25.37 -6.57 7.56
CA LYS A 75 -25.49 -5.11 7.59
C LYS A 75 -25.84 -4.65 9.02
N GLY A 76 -24.98 -3.84 9.64
CA GLY A 76 -25.16 -3.32 11.01
C GLY A 76 -24.51 -4.13 12.14
N SER A 77 -23.95 -5.31 11.85
CA SER A 77 -23.26 -6.12 12.86
C SER A 77 -21.79 -5.69 13.06
N LYS A 78 -21.37 -5.59 14.33
CA LYS A 78 -19.97 -5.38 14.71
C LYS A 78 -19.27 -6.73 14.86
N HIS A 79 -18.40 -7.05 13.92
CA HIS A 79 -17.54 -8.23 13.93
C HIS A 79 -16.10 -7.78 13.94
N ASP A 80 -15.24 -8.64 14.48
CA ASP A 80 -13.82 -8.37 14.60
C ASP A 80 -13.15 -8.79 13.28
N ASP A 81 -12.22 -7.99 12.76
CA ASP A 81 -11.65 -8.22 11.42
C ASP A 81 -10.66 -9.39 11.43
N LEU A 82 -9.87 -9.50 12.50
CA LEU A 82 -8.90 -10.57 12.69
C LEU A 82 -8.73 -10.90 14.18
N THR A 83 -8.71 -12.20 14.50
CA THR A 83 -8.47 -12.68 15.88
C THR A 83 -7.30 -13.65 15.89
N THR A 84 -6.28 -13.40 16.71
CA THR A 84 -5.18 -14.34 16.97
C THR A 84 -5.47 -15.12 18.27
N SER A 85 -4.54 -15.96 18.73
CA SER A 85 -4.67 -16.64 20.03
C SER A 85 -4.72 -15.68 21.22
N SER A 86 -4.22 -14.45 21.07
CA SER A 86 -4.06 -13.47 22.14
C SER A 86 -4.80 -12.16 21.88
N ASP A 87 -4.98 -11.78 20.62
CA ASP A 87 -5.31 -10.40 20.27
C ASP A 87 -6.48 -10.33 19.27
N VAL A 88 -7.31 -9.31 19.45
CA VAL A 88 -8.39 -8.93 18.55
C VAL A 88 -7.99 -7.65 17.82
N ILE A 89 -8.01 -7.68 16.49
CA ILE A 89 -7.50 -6.60 15.65
C ILE A 89 -8.64 -6.00 14.83
N GLU A 90 -8.83 -4.70 14.97
CA GLU A 90 -9.67 -3.90 14.06
C GLU A 90 -8.80 -3.41 12.90
N PHE A 91 -9.21 -3.68 11.66
CA PHE A 91 -8.51 -3.22 10.48
C PHE A 91 -9.24 -2.03 9.83
N LYS A 92 -8.51 -0.96 9.55
CA LYS A 92 -9.03 0.25 8.90
C LYS A 92 -8.21 0.56 7.67
N PHE A 93 -8.64 0.03 6.53
CA PHE A 93 -8.10 0.43 5.24
C PHE A 93 -8.77 1.72 4.75
N ARG A 94 -7.94 2.65 4.28
CA ARG A 94 -8.34 3.96 3.77
C ARG A 94 -7.48 4.31 2.56
N SER A 95 -8.09 4.92 1.55
CA SER A 95 -7.34 5.40 0.39
C SER A 95 -6.69 6.75 0.64
N ASP A 96 -7.22 7.57 1.54
CA ASP A 96 -6.84 8.97 1.74
C ASP A 96 -5.70 9.16 2.76
N ARG A 97 -4.61 8.38 2.64
CA ARG A 97 -3.40 8.41 3.51
C ARG A 97 -3.77 8.64 4.98
N LEU A 98 -3.28 9.71 5.59
CA LEU A 98 -3.54 10.07 6.99
C LEU A 98 -4.75 11.00 7.18
N LYS A 99 -5.48 11.39 6.12
CA LYS A 99 -6.59 12.35 6.21
C LYS A 99 -7.76 11.81 7.04
N SER A 100 -8.06 10.52 6.92
CA SER A 100 -9.13 9.86 7.68
C SER A 100 -8.70 9.33 9.05
N LEU A 101 -7.40 9.33 9.36
CA LEU A 101 -6.87 8.86 10.64
C LEU A 101 -7.49 9.60 11.85
N PRO A 102 -7.67 10.95 11.85
CA PRO A 102 -8.32 11.64 12.96
C PRO A 102 -9.73 11.12 13.26
N ALA A 103 -10.53 10.80 12.23
CA ALA A 103 -11.88 10.28 12.41
C ALA A 103 -11.88 8.86 13.00
N VAL A 104 -10.90 8.03 12.62
CA VAL A 104 -10.70 6.69 13.21
C VAL A 104 -10.29 6.82 14.67
N LEU A 105 -9.28 7.64 14.98
CA LEU A 105 -8.74 7.77 16.34
C LEU A 105 -9.64 8.53 17.31
N LYS A 106 -10.59 9.35 16.82
CA LYS A 106 -11.68 9.90 17.65
C LYS A 106 -12.59 8.81 18.21
N ASN A 107 -12.75 7.70 17.49
CA ASN A 107 -13.59 6.58 17.90
C ASN A 107 -12.80 5.46 18.60
N ARG A 108 -11.50 5.67 18.89
CA ARG A 108 -10.60 4.62 19.39
C ARG A 108 -11.10 3.96 20.67
N GLU A 109 -11.65 4.72 21.62
CA GLU A 109 -12.17 4.17 22.88
C GLU A 109 -13.31 3.19 22.63
N THR A 110 -14.18 3.48 21.66
CA THR A 110 -15.27 2.58 21.28
C THR A 110 -14.75 1.33 20.58
N ILE A 111 -13.71 1.45 19.75
CA ILE A 111 -13.08 0.31 19.08
C ILE A 111 -12.37 -0.57 20.12
N PHE A 112 -11.64 0.04 21.05
CA PHE A 112 -10.86 -0.64 22.08
C PHE A 112 -11.72 -1.32 23.16
N LYS A 113 -13.03 -1.07 23.23
CA LYS A 113 -13.94 -1.90 24.06
C LYS A 113 -13.95 -3.38 23.68
N ARG A 114 -13.52 -3.71 22.45
CA ARG A 114 -13.56 -5.06 21.89
C ARG A 114 -12.28 -5.51 21.19
N ASN A 115 -11.46 -4.56 20.73
CA ASN A 115 -10.24 -4.83 19.98
C ASN A 115 -9.02 -4.41 20.77
N ASP A 116 -7.96 -5.19 20.75
CA ASP A 116 -6.68 -4.88 21.40
C ASP A 116 -5.83 -3.95 20.53
N TYR A 117 -6.02 -4.02 19.21
CA TYR A 117 -5.30 -3.18 18.25
C TYR A 117 -6.20 -2.52 17.21
N ILE A 118 -5.75 -1.36 16.72
CA ILE A 118 -6.23 -0.72 15.49
C ILE A 118 -5.10 -0.74 14.48
N TYR A 119 -5.34 -1.37 13.34
CA TYR A 119 -4.44 -1.39 12.19
C TYR A 119 -4.98 -0.43 11.15
N PHE A 120 -4.46 0.80 11.12
CA PHE A 120 -4.82 1.78 10.11
C PHE A 120 -3.89 1.64 8.91
N SER A 121 -4.43 1.43 7.71
CA SER A 121 -3.62 1.17 6.53
C SER A 121 -4.05 1.94 5.30
N TYR A 122 -3.08 2.22 4.44
CA TYR A 122 -3.26 2.91 3.17
C TYR A 122 -2.14 2.54 2.20
N PHE A 123 -2.40 2.71 0.91
CA PHE A 123 -1.37 2.62 -0.12
C PHE A 123 -0.70 3.97 -0.33
N LEU A 124 0.62 3.94 -0.51
CA LEU A 124 1.40 5.08 -0.96
C LEU A 124 2.13 4.68 -2.23
N GLU A 125 1.92 5.43 -3.31
CA GLU A 125 2.66 5.23 -4.54
C GLU A 125 3.90 6.14 -4.59
N ARG A 126 4.95 5.66 -5.26
CA ARG A 126 6.23 6.36 -5.42
C ARG A 126 6.68 6.28 -6.87
N GLY A 127 7.04 7.42 -7.45
CA GLY A 127 7.64 7.50 -8.78
C GLY A 127 9.15 7.20 -8.81
N TYR A 128 9.69 6.94 -10.01
CA TYR A 128 11.14 6.86 -10.28
C TYR A 128 11.67 8.18 -10.85
N LYS A 129 12.92 8.56 -10.50
CA LYS A 129 13.62 9.74 -11.08
C LYS A 129 13.78 9.65 -12.59
N ASP A 130 13.96 8.45 -13.13
CA ASP A 130 14.24 8.20 -14.54
C ASP A 130 13.10 7.39 -15.17
N LYS A 131 12.27 8.06 -15.97
CA LYS A 131 11.14 7.45 -16.66
C LYS A 131 11.58 6.34 -17.64
N THR A 132 12.82 6.35 -18.13
CA THR A 132 13.32 5.34 -19.06
C THR A 132 13.67 4.01 -18.36
N LYS A 133 13.89 4.01 -17.05
CA LYS A 133 14.13 2.81 -16.22
C LYS A 133 12.86 2.07 -15.82
N ILE A 134 11.68 2.65 -16.05
CA ILE A 134 10.36 2.03 -15.79
C ILE A 134 10.23 0.67 -16.51
N LEU A 135 10.94 0.49 -17.64
CA LEU A 135 10.78 -0.64 -18.55
C LEU A 135 11.53 -1.92 -18.16
N LYS A 136 12.58 -1.87 -17.31
CA LYS A 136 13.48 -3.04 -17.12
C LYS A 136 13.39 -3.73 -15.76
N THR A 137 12.96 -3.06 -14.69
CA THR A 137 12.90 -3.67 -13.34
C THR A 137 11.81 -2.99 -12.50
N GLN A 138 10.65 -3.64 -12.43
CA GLN A 138 9.40 -3.16 -11.81
C GLN A 138 9.40 -3.10 -10.28
N ASN A 139 10.52 -2.73 -9.64
CA ASN A 139 10.75 -3.12 -8.24
C ASN A 139 10.16 -2.22 -7.15
N CYS A 140 9.56 -1.06 -7.45
CA CYS A 140 8.45 -0.59 -6.62
C CYS A 140 7.59 0.51 -7.26
N LEU A 141 6.27 0.36 -7.11
CA LEU A 141 5.28 1.39 -7.42
C LEU A 141 4.34 1.66 -6.24
N TYR A 142 4.21 0.72 -5.30
CA TYR A 142 3.25 0.79 -4.20
C TYR A 142 3.87 0.29 -2.90
N TYR A 143 3.74 1.10 -1.87
CA TYR A 143 3.95 0.74 -0.48
C TYR A 143 2.59 0.53 0.18
N LEU A 144 2.42 -0.58 0.88
CA LEU A 144 1.34 -0.71 1.85
C LEU A 144 1.88 -0.26 3.20
N ILE A 145 1.32 0.83 3.72
CA ILE A 145 1.69 1.37 5.02
C ILE A 145 0.62 0.98 6.03
N VAL A 146 1.04 0.48 7.19
CA VAL A 146 0.17 0.14 8.32
C VAL A 146 0.68 0.87 9.56
N VAL A 147 -0.23 1.54 10.25
CA VAL A 147 0.00 2.20 11.53
C VAL A 147 -0.77 1.42 12.58
N ILE A 148 -0.06 0.87 13.55
CA ILE A 148 -0.59 0.01 14.59
C ILE A 148 -0.70 0.80 15.88
N PHE A 149 -1.91 0.88 16.41
CA PHE A 149 -2.19 1.46 17.73
C PHE A 149 -2.63 0.34 18.67
N SER A 150 -2.03 0.27 19.85
CA SER A 150 -2.40 -0.67 20.92
C SER A 150 -3.35 -0.01 21.92
N ARG A 151 -4.25 -0.80 22.50
CA ARG A 151 -5.09 -0.40 23.63
C ARG A 151 -4.27 0.00 24.87
N GLU A 152 -3.14 -0.67 25.10
CA GLU A 152 -2.36 -0.55 26.35
C GLU A 152 -1.58 0.76 26.49
N LYS A 153 -1.44 1.53 25.39
CA LYS A 153 -0.61 2.73 25.40
C LYS A 153 -1.36 3.95 25.96
N GLU A 154 -0.66 4.76 26.75
CA GLU A 154 -1.23 5.92 27.44
C GLU A 154 -1.91 6.90 26.47
N PRO A 155 -3.03 7.53 26.89
CA PRO A 155 -3.69 8.51 26.06
C PRO A 155 -2.86 9.81 25.99
N LEU A 156 -2.06 9.96 24.93
CA LEU A 156 -1.63 11.28 24.48
C LEU A 156 -2.83 12.09 23.98
N ASN A 157 -2.70 13.42 24.01
CA ASN A 157 -3.63 14.31 23.31
C ASN A 157 -3.69 13.89 21.84
N LEU A 158 -4.91 13.71 21.30
CA LEU A 158 -5.12 13.30 19.90
C LEU A 158 -4.36 14.21 18.92
N LYS A 159 -4.27 15.51 19.20
CA LYS A 159 -3.55 16.47 18.35
C LYS A 159 -2.04 16.17 18.33
N GLU A 160 -1.46 15.87 19.47
CA GLU A 160 -0.03 15.54 19.60
C GLU A 160 0.28 14.21 18.92
N LEU A 161 -0.55 13.19 19.16
CA LEU A 161 -0.44 11.89 18.50
C LEU A 161 -0.49 12.02 16.98
N LEU A 162 -1.43 12.79 16.44
CA LEU A 162 -1.56 12.99 14.99
C LEU A 162 -0.35 13.72 14.40
N ASN A 163 0.22 14.68 15.12
CA ASN A 163 1.42 15.39 14.69
C ASN A 163 2.65 14.46 14.70
N GLU A 164 2.79 13.63 15.72
CA GLU A 164 3.85 12.62 15.82
C GLU A 164 3.74 11.62 14.66
N VAL A 165 2.56 11.04 14.43
CA VAL A 165 2.32 10.10 13.32
C VAL A 165 2.71 10.72 11.98
N ARG A 166 2.30 11.97 11.69
CA ARG A 166 2.63 12.64 10.42
C ARG A 166 4.13 12.84 10.22
N LYS A 167 4.82 13.31 11.27
CA LYS A 167 6.27 13.52 11.23
C LYS A 167 7.00 12.20 11.01
N GLU A 168 6.67 11.21 11.82
CA GLU A 168 7.30 9.90 11.82
C GLU A 168 7.05 9.15 10.51
N GLU A 169 5.85 9.27 9.93
CA GLU A 169 5.49 8.67 8.64
C GLU A 169 6.32 9.25 7.49
N MET A 170 6.44 10.57 7.41
CA MET A 170 7.26 11.23 6.39
C MET A 170 8.73 10.82 6.50
N GLU A 171 9.29 10.79 7.71
CA GLU A 171 10.67 10.34 7.92
C GLU A 171 10.86 8.87 7.57
N PHE A 172 9.90 8.02 7.95
CA PHE A 172 9.99 6.58 7.76
C PHE A 172 9.89 6.21 6.28
N THR A 173 8.93 6.75 5.55
CA THR A 173 8.76 6.48 4.12
C THR A 173 9.93 6.98 3.28
N LYS A 174 10.50 8.15 3.60
CA LYS A 174 11.74 8.65 2.97
C LYS A 174 12.92 7.70 3.20
N LYS A 175 13.12 7.21 4.43
CA LYS A 175 14.20 6.26 4.74
C LYS A 175 14.03 4.93 3.99
N VAL A 176 12.80 4.43 3.87
CA VAL A 176 12.52 3.19 3.10
C VAL A 176 12.75 3.41 1.61
N ALA A 177 12.35 4.55 1.06
CA ALA A 177 12.57 4.91 -0.35
C ALA A 177 14.06 4.98 -0.70
N GLN A 178 14.86 5.67 0.12
CA GLN A 178 16.33 5.74 -0.05
C GLN A 178 17.00 4.36 -0.02
N LYS A 179 16.58 3.48 0.89
CA LYS A 179 17.10 2.10 0.98
C LYS A 179 16.70 1.22 -0.20
N SER A 180 15.64 1.61 -0.91
CA SER A 180 15.06 0.84 -2.01
C SER A 180 15.44 1.38 -3.40
N ASP A 181 16.35 2.35 -3.48
CA ASP A 181 16.81 3.05 -4.71
C ASP A 181 15.65 3.68 -5.53
N ILE A 182 14.66 4.24 -4.83
CA ILE A 182 13.44 4.86 -5.38
C ILE A 182 13.28 6.29 -4.83
N ASP A 183 13.00 7.27 -5.69
CA ASP A 183 12.63 8.66 -5.33
C ASP A 183 12.14 9.37 -6.63
N LEU A 184 11.19 10.32 -6.72
CA LEU A 184 11.10 11.61 -6.01
C LEU A 184 9.69 12.21 -5.84
N ASP A 185 8.63 11.73 -6.51
CA ASP A 185 7.30 12.36 -6.41
C ASP A 185 6.33 11.53 -5.55
N GLU A 186 5.81 12.16 -4.49
CA GLU A 186 4.72 11.64 -3.66
C GLU A 186 3.39 12.08 -4.24
N GLU A 187 2.59 11.13 -4.76
CA GLU A 187 1.19 11.38 -5.07
C GLU A 187 0.30 10.67 -4.04
N GLU A 188 -0.60 11.44 -3.43
CA GLU A 188 -1.64 10.95 -2.51
C GLU A 188 -2.89 10.60 -3.31
N PHE A 189 -3.32 9.34 -3.31
CA PHE A 189 -4.33 8.87 -4.25
C PHE A 189 -5.71 8.62 -3.61
N TYR A 190 -6.73 9.31 -4.11
CA TYR A 190 -8.12 9.07 -3.71
C TYR A 190 -8.72 7.86 -4.44
N ALA A 191 -9.19 6.88 -3.65
CA ALA A 191 -9.95 5.68 -4.05
C ALA A 191 -9.25 4.72 -5.02
N VAL A 192 -9.01 3.47 -4.57
CA VAL A 192 -8.32 2.39 -5.32
C VAL A 192 -8.85 2.21 -6.75
N GLY A 193 -10.15 2.39 -7.00
CA GLY A 193 -10.70 2.28 -8.36
C GLY A 193 -10.26 3.39 -9.34
N ASN A 194 -10.08 4.62 -8.86
CA ASN A 194 -9.60 5.72 -9.71
C ASN A 194 -8.08 5.65 -9.94
N MET A 195 -7.34 5.03 -9.00
CA MET A 195 -5.88 4.86 -9.06
C MET A 195 -5.42 4.07 -10.29
N ILE A 196 -6.12 2.97 -10.58
CA ILE A 196 -5.70 2.04 -11.64
C ILE A 196 -6.23 2.47 -12.99
N LYS A 197 -7.43 3.06 -13.03
CA LYS A 197 -7.98 3.58 -14.27
C LYS A 197 -7.15 4.73 -14.85
N ILE A 198 -6.68 5.66 -14.01
CA ILE A 198 -5.81 6.77 -14.48
C ILE A 198 -4.51 6.20 -15.04
N ARG A 199 -3.91 5.21 -14.39
CA ARG A 199 -2.61 4.68 -14.83
C ARG A 199 -2.68 3.69 -15.99
N ASP A 200 -3.76 2.92 -16.09
CA ASP A 200 -4.05 2.13 -17.30
C ASP A 200 -4.32 3.07 -18.48
N LEU A 201 -5.02 4.19 -18.25
CA LEU A 201 -5.20 5.24 -19.24
C LEU A 201 -3.87 5.92 -19.62
N GLU A 202 -2.97 6.20 -18.67
CA GLU A 202 -1.62 6.72 -18.96
C GLU A 202 -0.79 5.71 -19.75
N ARG A 203 -0.83 4.43 -19.38
CA ARG A 203 -0.13 3.37 -20.12
C ARG A 203 -0.69 3.21 -21.54
N GLU A 204 -2.00 3.25 -21.70
CA GLU A 204 -2.65 3.26 -23.02
C GLU A 204 -2.27 4.51 -23.83
N LEU A 205 -2.15 5.67 -23.19
CA LEU A 205 -1.75 6.91 -23.83
C LEU A 205 -0.31 6.81 -24.34
N GLU A 206 0.62 6.32 -23.50
CA GLU A 206 2.03 6.16 -23.87
C GLU A 206 2.24 5.08 -24.95
N GLU A 207 1.46 4.00 -24.95
CA GLU A 207 1.48 3.00 -26.03
C GLU A 207 0.97 3.59 -27.36
N LYS A 208 -0.02 4.47 -27.30
CA LYS A 208 -0.51 5.20 -28.48
C LYS A 208 0.53 6.19 -28.99
N ASP A 209 1.21 6.91 -28.11
CA ASP A 209 2.27 7.86 -28.49
C ASP A 209 3.44 7.17 -29.19
N LYS A 210 3.89 6.01 -28.68
CA LYS A 210 4.93 5.21 -29.35
C LYS A 210 4.52 4.77 -30.76
N LYS A 211 3.30 4.27 -30.91
CA LYS A 211 2.77 3.88 -32.23
C LYS A 211 2.67 5.07 -33.18
N LEU A 212 2.38 6.26 -32.65
CA LEU A 212 2.38 7.50 -33.44
C LEU A 212 3.80 7.83 -33.91
N GLU A 213 4.77 7.80 -33.02
CA GLU A 213 6.17 8.12 -33.31
C GLU A 213 6.79 7.16 -34.34
N GLU A 214 6.44 5.87 -34.27
CA GLU A 214 6.82 4.86 -35.27
C GLU A 214 6.20 5.15 -36.64
N LYS A 215 4.91 5.51 -36.68
CA LYS A 215 4.21 5.88 -37.92
C LYS A 215 4.77 7.16 -38.53
N ASP A 216 5.11 8.16 -37.73
CA ASP A 216 5.72 9.41 -38.21
C ASP A 216 7.08 9.14 -38.84
N LYS A 217 7.91 8.28 -38.23
CA LYS A 217 9.19 7.83 -38.82
C LYS A 217 8.99 7.09 -40.14
N GLU A 218 7.95 6.29 -40.26
CA GLU A 218 7.61 5.56 -41.49
C GLU A 218 7.13 6.50 -42.60
N ILE A 219 6.29 7.48 -42.27
CA ILE A 219 5.84 8.53 -43.20
C ILE A 219 7.03 9.33 -43.73
N GLU A 220 7.95 9.76 -42.87
CA GLU A 220 9.13 10.51 -43.30
C GLU A 220 10.04 9.66 -44.20
N ARG A 221 10.20 8.36 -43.92
CA ARG A 221 10.90 7.42 -44.82
C ARG A 221 10.23 7.33 -46.19
N LEU A 222 8.91 7.16 -46.24
CA LEU A 222 8.15 7.07 -47.50
C LEU A 222 8.21 8.37 -48.30
N LYS A 223 8.10 9.54 -47.63
CA LYS A 223 8.27 10.85 -48.27
C LYS A 223 9.68 11.02 -48.86
N ALA A 224 10.71 10.59 -48.16
CA ALA A 224 12.09 10.64 -48.66
C ALA A 224 12.27 9.76 -49.90
N GLN A 225 11.69 8.56 -49.92
CA GLN A 225 11.69 7.65 -51.07
C GLN A 225 10.89 8.20 -52.27
N LEU A 226 9.79 8.93 -52.02
CA LEU A 226 9.01 9.58 -53.07
C LEU A 226 9.72 10.79 -53.67
N LYS A 227 10.53 11.52 -52.89
CA LYS A 227 11.35 12.65 -53.38
C LYS A 227 12.59 12.23 -54.17
N THR A 228 12.98 10.96 -54.08
CA THR A 228 14.14 10.39 -54.78
C THR A 228 13.75 9.58 -56.02
N LYS A 229 12.45 9.53 -56.35
CA LYS A 229 11.91 9.03 -57.62
C LYS A 229 11.53 10.20 -58.53
#